data_AF-A0A1T4MVC7-F1
#
_entry.id   AF-A0A1T4MVC7-F1
#
_cell.length_a   1.000
_cell.length_b   1.000
_cell.length_c   1.000
_cell.angle_alpha   90.00
_cell.angle_beta   90.00
_cell.angle_gamma   90.00
#
_symmetry.space_group_name_H-M   'P 1'
#
loop_
_entity.id
_entity.type
_entity.pdbx_description
1 polymer ?
#
loop_
_entity_poly.entity_id
_entity_poly.type
_entity_poly.pdbx_seq_one_letter_code
_entity_poly.pdbx_strand_id
1 'polypeptide(L)' 'MLTYDLSNKTGPLYVYLYQSLKKDISEGRILPGTKLPSKRTFANNLGVSTITIENAYGQL' A
#
# COMPACT_ATOMS: atom_id res chain seq x y z
N MET A 1 8.49 -4.52 -8.36
CA MET A 1 7.22 -4.89 -7.69
C MET A 1 7.09 -3.96 -6.50
N LEU A 2 5.95 -3.29 -6.31
CA LEU A 2 5.77 -2.35 -5.20
C LEU A 2 5.79 -3.12 -3.88
N THR A 3 6.65 -2.74 -2.94
CA THR A 3 6.83 -3.41 -1.63
C THR A 3 7.13 -2.35 -0.58
N TYR A 4 6.58 -2.52 0.62
CA TYR A 4 6.81 -1.67 1.77
C TYR A 4 7.27 -2.52 2.95
N ASP A 5 8.24 -2.02 3.71
CA ASP A 5 8.64 -2.66 4.96
C ASP A 5 7.62 -2.33 6.06
N LEU A 6 7.04 -3.39 6.63
CA LEU A 6 6.02 -3.32 7.68
C LEU A 6 6.54 -3.77 9.05
N SER A 7 7.81 -4.21 9.13
CA SER A 7 8.36 -4.92 10.29
C SER A 7 8.41 -4.07 11.57
N ASN A 8 8.63 -2.76 11.42
CA ASN A 8 8.83 -1.82 12.54
C ASN A 8 7.81 -0.67 12.52
N LYS A 9 6.55 -0.94 12.17
CA LYS A 9 5.51 0.09 12.07
C LYS A 9 4.60 0.11 13.28
N THR A 10 4.47 1.29 13.87
CA THR A 10 3.58 1.55 15.00
C THR A 10 2.22 2.00 14.48
N GLY A 11 1.15 1.36 14.95
CA GLY A 11 -0.24 1.71 14.60
C GLY A 11 -0.84 0.84 13.49
N PRO A 12 -2.02 1.22 12.96
CA PRO A 12 -2.73 0.38 12.00
C PRO A 12 -1.99 0.29 10.66
N LEU A 13 -1.69 -0.92 10.22
CA LEU A 13 -0.92 -1.17 8.98
C LEU A 13 -1.55 -0.53 7.74
N TYR A 14 -2.89 -0.46 7.68
CA TYR A 14 -3.57 0.17 6.54
C TYR A 14 -3.27 1.67 6.43
N VAL A 15 -3.12 2.37 7.58
CA VAL A 15 -2.78 3.81 7.61
C VAL A 15 -1.39 4.01 7.06
N TYR A 16 -0.44 3.18 7.50
CA TYR A 16 0.94 3.24 7.02
C TYR A 16 1.04 2.98 5.51
N LEU A 17 0.29 1.98 5.01
CA LEU A 17 0.24 1.67 3.58
C LEU A 17 -0.36 2.82 2.78
N TYR A 18 -1.49 3.38 3.25
CA TYR A 18 -2.11 4.55 2.64
C TYR A 18 -1.11 5.72 2.54
N GLN A 19 -0.44 6.05 3.63
CA GLN A 19 0.53 7.15 3.66
C GLN A 19 1.70 6.90 2.71
N SER A 20 2.20 5.66 2.65
CA SER A 20 3.31 5.28 1.77
C SER A 20 2.90 5.38 0.29
N LEU A 21 1.73 4.86 -0.07
CA LEU A 21 1.17 4.97 -1.41
C LEU A 21 0.94 6.42 -1.81
N LYS A 22 0.32 7.22 -0.94
CA LYS A 22 0.08 8.64 -1.17
C LYS A 22 1.38 9.40 -1.40
N LYS A 23 2.40 9.13 -0.58
CA LYS A 23 3.73 9.72 -0.72
C LYS A 23 4.36 9.36 -2.07
N ASP A 24 4.32 8.10 -2.46
CA ASP A 24 4.88 7.66 -3.74
C ASP A 24 4.15 8.26 -4.95
N ILE A 25 2.83 8.46 -4.86
CA ILE A 25 2.04 9.18 -5.88
C ILE A 25 2.44 10.66 -5.91
N SER A 26 2.52 11.32 -4.76
CA SER A 26 2.90 12.75 -4.67
C SER A 26 4.33 13.02 -5.12
N GLU A 27 5.26 12.09 -4.87
CA GLU A 27 6.65 12.17 -5.34
C GLU A 27 6.82 11.76 -6.81
N GLY A 28 5.75 11.32 -7.49
CA GLY A 28 5.78 10.89 -8.88
C GLY A 28 6.45 9.53 -9.11
N ARG A 29 6.72 8.75 -8.05
CA ARG A 29 7.21 7.36 -8.16
C ARG A 29 6.14 6.44 -8.73
N ILE A 30 4.88 6.71 -8.39
CA ILE A 30 3.72 6.10 -9.03
C ILE A 30 3.09 7.16 -9.92
N LEU A 31 3.29 7.00 -11.24
CA LEU A 31 2.76 7.94 -12.21
C LEU A 31 1.23 7.84 -12.29
N PRO A 32 0.52 8.96 -12.52
CA PRO A 32 -0.92 8.93 -12.81
C PRO A 32 -1.25 7.92 -13.91
N GLY A 33 -2.31 7.14 -13.73
CA GLY A 33 -2.71 6.08 -14.67
C GLY A 33 -1.96 4.76 -14.52
N THR A 34 -0.93 4.69 -13.66
CA THR A 34 -0.28 3.41 -13.33
C THR A 34 -1.24 2.52 -12.56
N LYS A 35 -1.42 1.28 -13.01
CA LYS A 35 -2.23 0.29 -12.27
C LYS A 35 -1.50 -0.14 -10.99
N LEU A 36 -2.16 0.07 -9.86
CA LEU A 36 -1.72 -0.51 -8.60
C LEU A 36 -1.84 -2.04 -8.61
N PRO A 37 -1.02 -2.75 -7.81
CA PRO A 37 -1.16 -4.19 -7.66
C PRO A 37 -2.56 -4.58 -7.15
N SER A 38 -3.05 -5.75 -7.55
CA SER A 38 -4.32 -6.25 -7.04
C SER A 38 -4.27 -6.45 -5.51
N LYS A 39 -5.42 -6.33 -4.83
CA LYS A 39 -5.52 -6.53 -3.36
C LYS A 39 -4.86 -7.85 -2.91
N ARG A 40 -5.12 -8.94 -3.65
CA ARG A 40 -4.59 -10.29 -3.34
C ARG A 40 -3.09 -10.38 -3.57
N THR A 41 -2.61 -9.89 -4.71
CA THR A 41 -1.17 -9.94 -5.04
C THR A 41 -0.37 -9.09 -4.06
N PHE A 42 -0.88 -7.92 -3.68
CA PHE A 42 -0.17 -7.03 -2.76
C PHE A 42 -0.16 -7.55 -1.34
N ALA A 43 -1.29 -8.08 -0.88
CA ALA A 43 -1.41 -8.75 0.42
C ALA A 43 -0.42 -9.90 0.55
N ASN A 44 -0.34 -10.76 -0.47
CA ASN A 44 0.62 -11.88 -0.50
C ASN A 44 2.07 -11.40 -0.51
N ASN A 45 2.40 -10.35 -1.27
CA ASN A 45 3.75 -9.80 -1.33
C ASN A 45 4.20 -9.19 0.01
N LEU A 46 3.28 -8.56 0.73
CA LEU A 46 3.54 -7.90 2.02
C LEU A 46 3.33 -8.82 3.23
N GLY A 47 2.77 -10.02 3.03
CA GLY A 47 2.44 -10.94 4.12
C GLY A 47 1.32 -10.44 5.04
N VAL A 48 0.36 -9.68 4.51
CA VAL A 48 -0.77 -9.11 5.28
C VAL A 48 -2.13 -9.58 4.77
N SER A 49 -3.19 -9.29 5.52
CA SER A 49 -4.56 -9.55 5.08
C SER A 49 -4.96 -8.68 3.88
N THR A 50 -5.76 -9.23 2.98
CA THR A 50 -6.37 -8.46 1.87
C THR A 50 -7.23 -7.30 2.37
N ILE A 51 -7.81 -7.41 3.56
CA ILE A 51 -8.60 -6.34 4.21
C ILE A 51 -7.70 -5.14 4.53
N THR A 52 -6.45 -5.37 4.94
CA THR A 52 -5.48 -4.29 5.21
C THR A 52 -5.17 -3.50 3.95
N ILE A 53 -5.01 -4.18 2.81
CA ILE A 53 -4.80 -3.53 1.51
C ILE A 53 -6.06 -2.80 1.05
N GLU A 54 -7.23 -3.42 1.23
CA GLU A 54 -8.53 -2.82 0.89
C GLU A 54 -8.77 -1.51 1.62
N ASN A 55 -8.55 -1.50 2.94
CA ASN A 55 -8.70 -0.29 3.75
C ASN A 55 -7.70 0.80 3.34
N ALA A 56 -6.47 0.44 2.97
CA ALA A 56 -5.48 1.40 2.49
C ALA A 56 -5.89 2.01 1.14
N TYR A 57 -6.34 1.17 0.19
CA TYR A 57 -6.78 1.62 -1.13
C TYR A 57 -8.06 2.45 -1.08
N GLY A 58 -8.98 2.14 -0.16
CA GLY A 58 -10.22 2.92 0.02
C GLY A 58 -10.02 4.33 0.59
N GLN A 59 -8.82 4.66 1.06
CA GLN A 59 -8.47 5.98 1.60
C GLN A 59 -7.67 6.85 0.62
N LEU A 60 -7.21 6.27 -0.50
CA LEU A 60 -6.53 7.00 -1.58
C LEU A 60 -7.52 7.85 -2.36
#